data_AF-A0AA91JVE2-F1
#
_entry.id   AF-A0AA91JVE2-F1
#
_cell.length_a   1.000
_cell.length_b   1.000
_cell.length_c   1.000
_cell.angle_alpha   90.00
_cell.angle_beta   90.00
_cell.angle_gamma   90.00
#
_symmetry.space_group_name_H-M   'P 1'
#
loop_
_entity.id
_entity.type
_entity.pdbx_description
1 polymer ?
#
loop_
_entity_poly.entity_id
_entity_poly.type
_entity_poly.pdbx_seq_one_letter_code
_entity_poly.pdbx_strand_id
1 'polypeptide(L)'
;MKKTIATTFLLVTILVGGITACNSSNSSDASQSNASQSQERTQKREAVRKQIEAVLTPEQVQQLQTKLQQGEKMRQALSSLNLTPDQKTKIQEIYKANYAQRQKQSKENSQ
;
A
#
# COMPACT_ATOMS: atom_id res chain seq x y z
N MET A 1 -29.24 -31.38 21.27
CA MET A 1 -29.24 -32.48 20.28
C MET A 1 -28.16 -32.19 19.26
N LYS A 2 -27.09 -32.98 19.25
CA LYS A 2 -25.92 -32.81 18.38
C LYS A 2 -26.27 -33.39 17.01
N LYS A 3 -26.28 -32.57 15.95
CA LYS A 3 -26.43 -33.03 14.57
C LYS A 3 -25.10 -32.87 13.85
N THR A 4 -24.35 -33.95 13.84
CA THR A 4 -23.20 -34.19 12.97
C THR A 4 -23.74 -34.49 11.58
N ILE A 5 -23.34 -33.72 10.57
CA ILE A 5 -23.68 -34.00 9.17
C ILE A 5 -22.40 -34.33 8.44
N ALA A 6 -22.43 -35.51 7.84
CA ALA A 6 -21.36 -36.23 7.21
C ALA A 6 -20.82 -35.50 5.97
N THR A 7 -19.50 -35.41 5.93
CA THR A 7 -18.67 -35.13 4.76
C THR A 7 -18.90 -36.15 3.66
N THR A 8 -19.51 -35.73 2.55
CA THR A 8 -19.48 -36.45 1.28
C THR A 8 -18.44 -35.81 0.36
N PHE A 9 -17.29 -36.47 0.27
CA PHE A 9 -16.28 -36.19 -0.75
C PHE A 9 -16.83 -36.63 -2.12
N LEU A 10 -17.12 -35.66 -2.99
CA LEU A 10 -17.50 -35.90 -4.37
C LEU A 10 -16.25 -35.77 -5.24
N LEU A 11 -15.65 -36.93 -5.53
CA LEU A 11 -14.45 -37.09 -6.34
C LEU A 11 -14.89 -37.18 -7.81
N VAL A 12 -14.82 -36.06 -8.53
CA VAL A 12 -15.03 -36.01 -9.98
C VAL A 12 -13.69 -35.69 -10.64
N THR A 13 -13.07 -36.75 -11.16
CA THR A 13 -11.94 -36.71 -12.07
C THR A 13 -12.39 -36.19 -13.42
N ILE A 14 -12.08 -34.93 -13.74
CA ILE A 14 -12.17 -34.43 -15.11
C ILE A 14 -10.76 -34.46 -15.69
N LEU A 15 -10.53 -35.50 -16.49
CA LEU A 15 -9.37 -35.65 -17.36
C LEU A 15 -9.63 -34.79 -18.61
N VAL A 16 -9.22 -33.52 -18.58
CA VAL A 16 -9.18 -32.67 -19.78
C VAL A 16 -7.81 -32.83 -20.42
N GLY A 17 -7.80 -33.55 -21.54
CA GLY A 17 -6.68 -33.58 -22.47
C GLY A 17 -6.48 -32.23 -23.15
N GLY A 18 -5.22 -31.94 -23.48
CA GLY A 18 -4.85 -30.72 -24.18
C GLY A 18 -3.35 -30.68 -24.43
N ILE A 19 -2.91 -31.43 -25.44
CA ILE A 19 -1.65 -31.21 -26.14
C ILE A 19 -1.59 -29.76 -26.64
N THR A 20 -0.57 -28.99 -26.25
CA THR A 20 -0.06 -27.88 -27.06
C THR A 20 1.40 -27.64 -26.69
N ALA A 21 2.21 -27.62 -27.74
CA ALA A 21 3.65 -27.48 -27.77
C ALA A 21 4.15 -26.09 -27.34
N CYS A 22 5.48 -25.99 -27.36
CA CYS A 22 6.31 -24.78 -27.32
C CYS A 22 6.76 -24.32 -25.92
N ASN A 23 7.90 -24.89 -25.54
CA ASN A 23 8.93 -24.25 -24.73
C ASN A 23 9.27 -22.86 -25.29
N SER A 24 8.62 -21.84 -24.74
CA SER A 24 9.07 -20.45 -24.77
C SER A 24 8.68 -19.85 -23.43
N SER A 25 9.60 -19.89 -22.47
CA SER A 25 9.51 -19.20 -21.19
C SER A 25 9.54 -17.69 -21.43
N ASN A 26 8.49 -17.12 -22.00
CA ASN A 26 8.33 -15.69 -22.19
C ASN A 26 7.36 -15.16 -21.13
N SER A 27 7.97 -14.72 -20.02
CA SER A 27 7.47 -13.79 -19.00
C SER A 27 6.11 -13.17 -19.31
N SER A 28 5.06 -13.64 -18.63
CA SER A 28 3.73 -13.04 -18.69
C SER A 28 3.04 -13.11 -17.32
N ASP A 29 3.69 -12.57 -16.28
CA ASP A 29 3.08 -12.29 -14.96
C ASP A 29 3.36 -10.83 -14.52
N ALA A 30 3.28 -9.90 -15.48
CA ALA A 30 3.46 -8.46 -15.22
C ALA A 30 2.14 -7.74 -14.92
N SER A 31 1.00 -8.41 -15.13
CA SER A 31 -0.33 -7.78 -15.05
C SER A 31 -1.02 -7.98 -13.70
N GLN A 32 -0.71 -9.06 -12.97
CA GLN A 32 -1.34 -9.36 -11.69
C GLN A 32 -0.61 -8.72 -10.49
N SER A 33 0.69 -8.43 -10.64
CA SER A 33 1.53 -7.80 -9.61
C SER A 33 1.36 -6.27 -9.51
N ASN A 34 0.94 -5.58 -10.57
CA ASN A 34 0.88 -4.12 -10.59
C ASN A 34 -0.30 -3.53 -9.79
N ALA A 35 -1.47 -4.17 -9.82
CA ALA A 35 -2.65 -3.69 -9.12
C ALA A 35 -2.47 -3.76 -7.59
N SER A 36 -2.05 -4.90 -7.06
CA SER A 36 -1.81 -5.10 -5.61
C SER A 36 -0.69 -4.20 -5.09
N GLN A 37 0.38 -4.04 -5.87
CA GLN A 37 1.49 -3.17 -5.52
C GLN A 37 1.11 -1.68 -5.55
N SER A 38 0.13 -1.29 -6.37
CA SER A 38 -0.41 0.07 -6.38
C SER A 38 -1.27 0.36 -5.13
N GLN A 39 -2.08 -0.61 -4.71
CA GLN A 39 -2.95 -0.50 -3.53
C GLN A 39 -2.15 -0.39 -2.24
N GLU A 40 -1.14 -1.25 -2.06
CA GLU A 40 -0.24 -1.21 -0.90
C GLU A 40 0.47 0.15 -0.78
N ARG A 41 0.95 0.70 -1.90
CA ARG A 41 1.57 2.03 -1.92
C ARG A 41 0.57 3.13 -1.55
N THR A 42 -0.68 3.04 -2.00
CA THR A 42 -1.72 4.00 -1.63
C THR A 42 -2.00 3.97 -0.14
N GLN A 43 -2.18 2.77 0.44
CA GLN A 43 -2.38 2.61 1.89
C GLN A 43 -1.21 3.16 2.70
N LYS A 44 0.03 2.90 2.28
CA LYS A 44 1.23 3.48 2.94
C LYS A 44 1.24 5.00 2.88
N ARG A 45 0.89 5.60 1.73
CA ARG A 45 0.79 7.06 1.60
C ARG A 45 -0.31 7.64 2.50
N GLU A 46 -1.45 6.99 2.60
CA GLU A 46 -2.55 7.39 3.48
C GLU A 46 -2.17 7.30 4.96
N ALA A 47 -1.47 6.23 5.36
CA ALA A 47 -0.98 6.06 6.73
C ALA A 47 -0.01 7.17 7.13
N VAL A 48 0.92 7.53 6.24
CA VAL A 48 1.85 8.66 6.46
C VAL A 48 1.07 9.98 6.53
N ARG A 49 0.08 10.18 5.67
CA ARG A 49 -0.78 11.36 5.67
C ARG A 49 -1.48 11.55 7.01
N LYS A 50 -2.12 10.51 7.54
CA LYS A 50 -2.81 10.57 8.85
C LYS A 50 -1.86 10.91 10.00
N GLN A 51 -0.64 10.36 9.99
CA GLN A 51 0.38 10.70 11.00
C GLN A 51 0.79 12.17 10.94
N ILE A 52 0.88 12.73 9.73
CA ILE A 52 1.20 14.14 9.53
C ILE A 52 0.03 15.03 9.97
N GLU A 53 -1.20 14.70 9.59
CA GLU A 53 -2.40 15.44 9.99
C GLU A 53 -2.55 15.54 11.52
N ALA A 54 -2.15 14.50 12.26
CA ALA A 54 -2.14 14.52 13.73
C ALA A 54 -1.14 15.51 14.37
N VAL A 55 -0.17 16.02 13.61
CA VAL A 55 0.81 17.02 14.06
C VAL A 55 0.39 18.44 13.70
N LEU A 56 -0.56 18.57 12.78
CA LEU A 56 -1.06 19.85 12.28
C LEU A 56 -2.21 20.37 13.14
N THR A 57 -2.42 21.67 13.06
CA THR A 57 -3.65 22.29 13.55
C THR A 57 -4.82 21.98 12.62
N PRO A 58 -6.09 22.07 13.08
CA PRO A 58 -7.26 21.82 12.23
C PRO A 58 -7.27 22.67 10.94
N GLU A 59 -6.88 23.95 11.03
CA GLU A 59 -6.81 24.86 9.89
C GLU A 59 -5.73 24.43 8.88
N GLN A 60 -4.55 24.01 9.36
CA GLN A 60 -3.47 23.50 8.51
C GLN A 60 -3.86 22.17 7.84
N VAL A 61 -4.62 21.30 8.52
CA VAL A 61 -5.17 20.07 7.91
C VAL A 61 -6.10 20.42 6.75
N GLN A 62 -6.97 21.41 6.94
CA GLN A 62 -7.88 21.84 5.88
C GLN A 62 -7.12 22.41 4.67
N GLN A 63 -6.13 23.28 4.89
CA GLN A 63 -5.27 23.80 3.82
C GLN A 63 -4.50 22.69 3.10
N LEU A 64 -3.95 21.73 3.86
CA LEU A 64 -3.27 20.57 3.30
C LEU A 64 -4.21 19.77 2.40
N GLN A 65 -5.42 19.47 2.87
CA GLN A 65 -6.39 18.69 2.12
C GLN A 65 -6.81 19.38 0.82
N THR A 66 -7.07 20.69 0.85
CA THR A 66 -7.38 21.47 -0.36
C THR A 66 -6.25 21.39 -1.38
N LYS A 67 -5.00 21.59 -0.95
CA LYS A 67 -3.83 21.52 -1.83
C LYS A 67 -3.66 20.13 -2.46
N LEU A 68 -3.87 19.08 -1.68
CA LEU A 68 -3.83 17.70 -2.18
C LEU A 68 -4.96 17.42 -3.18
N GLN A 69 -6.17 17.96 -2.95
CA GLN A 69 -7.29 17.87 -3.90
C GLN A 69 -7.01 18.62 -5.21
N GLN A 70 -6.25 19.71 -5.14
CA GLN A 70 -5.75 20.46 -6.31
C GLN A 70 -4.61 19.74 -7.04
N GLY A 71 -4.16 18.58 -6.56
CA GLY A 71 -3.10 17.78 -7.17
C GLY A 71 -1.69 18.15 -6.73
N GLU A 72 -1.52 19.03 -5.74
CA GLU A 72 -0.21 19.28 -5.15
C GLU A 72 0.34 18.00 -4.51
N LYS A 73 1.65 17.79 -4.62
CA LYS A 73 2.32 16.69 -3.92
C LYS A 73 2.41 17.00 -2.43
N MET A 74 2.26 15.98 -1.58
CA MET A 74 2.32 16.10 -0.12
C MET A 74 3.46 16.98 0.41
N ARG A 75 4.69 16.75 -0.09
CA ARG A 75 5.87 17.51 0.36
C ARG A 75 5.78 18.99 0.00
N GLN A 76 5.26 19.30 -1.18
CA GLN A 76 5.06 20.68 -1.64
C GLN A 76 3.95 21.36 -0.84
N ALA A 77 2.82 20.68 -0.67
CA ALA A 77 1.69 21.19 0.10
C ALA A 77 2.13 21.55 1.53
N LEU A 78 2.85 20.65 2.21
CA LEU A 78 3.38 20.91 3.56
C LEU A 78 4.38 22.07 3.61
N SER A 79 5.25 22.20 2.61
CA SER A 79 6.23 23.30 2.56
C SER A 79 5.58 24.67 2.37
N SER A 80 4.36 24.71 1.82
CA SER A 80 3.58 25.94 1.66
C SER A 80 2.75 26.31 2.88
N LEU A 81 2.71 25.45 3.92
CA LEU A 81 2.04 25.75 5.18
C LEU A 81 2.98 26.51 6.12
N ASN A 82 2.41 27.37 6.96
CA ASN A 82 3.11 28.04 8.05
C ASN A 82 3.35 27.09 9.23
N LEU A 83 4.24 26.11 9.04
CA LEU A 83 4.58 25.10 10.06
C LEU A 83 5.53 25.67 11.12
N THR A 84 5.27 25.35 12.39
CA THR A 84 6.20 25.66 13.48
C THR A 84 7.47 24.80 13.39
N PRO A 85 8.58 25.21 14.04
CA PRO A 85 9.79 24.39 14.10
C PRO A 85 9.53 22.97 14.62
N ASP A 86 8.72 22.84 15.67
CA ASP A 86 8.38 21.54 16.27
C ASP A 86 7.58 20.66 15.32
N GLN A 87 6.63 21.23 14.57
CA GLN A 87 5.86 20.50 13.56
C GLN A 87 6.76 19.99 12.44
N LYS A 88 7.71 20.81 11.97
CA LYS A 88 8.69 20.40 10.95
C LYS A 88 9.54 19.22 11.44
N THR A 89 10.02 19.26 12.69
CA THR A 89 10.79 18.17 13.30
C THR A 89 9.99 16.87 13.34
N LYS A 90 8.76 16.91 13.88
CA LYS A 90 7.88 15.72 13.97
C LYS A 90 7.56 15.14 12.58
N ILE A 91 7.28 15.99 11.59
CA ILE A 91 7.04 15.54 10.21
C ILE A 91 8.28 14.87 9.61
N GLN A 92 9.47 15.42 9.87
CA GLN A 92 10.72 14.81 9.41
C GLN A 92 10.95 13.44 10.05
N GLU A 93 10.63 13.28 11.34
CA GLU A 93 10.71 11.99 12.04
C GLU A 93 9.74 10.96 11.46
N ILE A 94 8.51 11.36 11.15
CA ILE A 94 7.53 10.51 10.47
C ILE A 94 8.11 10.00 9.14
N TYR A 95 8.70 10.87 8.32
CA TYR A 95 9.32 10.43 7.07
C TYR A 95 10.50 9.47 7.27
N LYS A 96 11.40 9.76 8.23
CA LYS A 96 12.53 8.89 8.57
C LYS A 96 12.06 7.51 9.01
N ALA A 97 11.08 7.45 9.91
CA ALA A 97 10.52 6.20 10.42
C ALA A 97 9.91 5.36 9.29
N ASN A 98 9.10 5.97 8.43
CA ASN A 98 8.46 5.28 7.31
C ASN A 98 9.48 4.81 6.26
N TYR A 99 10.54 5.58 6.02
CA TYR A 99 11.63 5.16 5.14
C TYR A 99 12.38 3.94 5.68
N ALA A 100 12.70 3.94 6.97
CA ALA A 100 13.36 2.80 7.62
C ALA A 100 12.48 1.53 7.58
N GLN A 101 11.18 1.66 7.81
CA GLN A 101 10.23 0.54 7.70
C GLN A 101 10.21 -0.07 6.30
N ARG A 102 10.19 0.78 5.25
CA ARG A 102 10.23 0.28 3.86
C ARG A 102 11.52 -0.47 3.55
N GLN A 103 12.66 -0.04 4.09
CA GLN A 103 13.92 -0.75 3.89
C GLN A 103 13.95 -2.12 4.57
N LYS A 104 13.38 -2.24 5.78
CA LYS A 104 13.27 -3.53 6.47
C LYS A 104 12.42 -4.51 5.65
N GLN A 105 11.23 -4.06 5.23
CA GLN A 105 10.33 -4.85 4.38
C GLN A 105 10.99 -5.27 3.06
N SER A 106 11.76 -4.39 2.41
CA SER A 106 12.45 -4.77 1.17
C SER A 106 13.54 -5.83 1.39
N LYS A 107 14.22 -5.81 2.55
CA LYS A 107 15.25 -6.80 2.88
C LYS A 107 14.63 -8.15 3.20
N GLU A 108 13.53 -8.16 3.96
CA GLU A 108 12.78 -9.38 4.29
C GLU A 108 12.19 -10.04 3.04
N ASN A 109 11.64 -9.26 2.11
CA ASN A 109 11.07 -9.79 0.87
C ASN A 109 12.12 -10.26 -0.17
N SER A 110 13.42 -10.09 0.11
CA SER A 110 14.52 -10.50 -0.76
C SER A 110 15.27 -11.75 -0.26
N GLN A 111 14.83 -12.36 0.84
CA GLN A 111 15.37 -13.62 1.40
C GLN A 111 14.40 -14.77 1.15
#